data_AF-A0A7V0XX74-F1
#
_entry.id   AF-A0A7V0XX74-F1
#
_cell.length_a   1.000
_cell.length_b   1.000
_cell.length_c   1.000
_cell.angle_alpha   90.00
_cell.angle_beta   90.00
_cell.angle_gamma   90.00
#
_symmetry.space_group_name_H-M   'P 1'
#
loop_
_entity.id
_entity.type
_entity.pdbx_description
1 polymer ?
#
loop_
_entity_poly.entity_id
_entity_poly.type
_entity_poly.pdbx_seq_one_letter_code
_entity_poly.pdbx_strand_id
1 'polypeptide(L)'
;MEQSQEPKHWHALDDSDAFAQLQSSPQGLPDDEAKRRLSEVGSNTLAVETETGAWRLIAHQLHNPLIYLLMGAAVLSFLAGKALDASVILGVILLNTVLGFVQEWRAEGALAALR
;
A
#
# COMPACT_ATOMS: atom_id res chain seq x y z
N MET A 1 -19.60 -30.83 29.75
CA MET A 1 -18.97 -29.49 29.79
C MET A 1 -17.68 -29.60 29.03
N GLU A 2 -17.74 -29.44 27.70
CA GLU A 2 -16.56 -29.43 26.83
C GLU A 2 -16.00 -28.00 26.87
N GLN A 3 -14.94 -27.80 27.65
CA GLN A 3 -14.16 -26.56 27.58
C GLN A 3 -13.28 -26.65 26.34
N SER A 4 -13.73 -26.04 25.26
CA SER A 4 -12.91 -25.72 24.10
C SER A 4 -11.75 -24.84 24.56
N GLN A 5 -10.54 -25.38 24.67
CA GLN A 5 -9.34 -24.60 24.95
C GLN A 5 -9.10 -23.66 23.76
N GLU A 6 -9.25 -22.35 23.97
CA GLU A 6 -8.84 -21.35 22.99
C GLU A 6 -7.33 -21.46 22.73
N PRO A 7 -6.87 -21.45 21.48
CA PRO A 7 -5.44 -21.52 21.17
C PRO A 7 -4.71 -20.31 21.75
N LYS A 8 -3.71 -20.57 22.60
CA LYS A 8 -2.83 -19.54 23.19
C LYS A 8 -2.21 -18.71 22.07
N HIS A 9 -2.41 -17.40 22.07
CA HIS A 9 -1.82 -16.52 21.06
C HIS A 9 -0.28 -16.57 21.11
N TRP A 10 0.37 -16.37 19.96
CA TRP A 10 1.82 -16.48 19.80
C TRP A 10 2.62 -15.65 20.83
N HIS A 11 2.11 -14.49 21.23
CA HIS A 11 2.76 -13.57 22.17
C HIS A 11 2.65 -14.01 23.64
N ALA A 12 1.84 -15.02 23.92
CA ALA A 12 1.61 -15.55 25.26
C ALA A 12 2.23 -16.95 25.44
N LEU A 13 2.88 -17.52 24.41
CA LEU A 13 3.56 -18.80 24.52
C LEU A 13 4.78 -18.69 25.44
N ASP A 14 5.00 -19.74 26.23
CA ASP A 14 6.26 -19.90 26.97
C ASP A 14 7.36 -20.36 26.00
N ASP A 15 8.63 -20.12 26.32
CA ASP A 15 9.75 -20.36 25.42
C ASP A 15 9.77 -21.81 24.87
N SER A 16 9.49 -22.80 25.72
CA SER A 16 9.44 -24.21 25.33
C SER A 16 8.35 -24.50 24.30
N ASP A 17 7.20 -23.85 24.43
CA ASP A 17 6.08 -24.04 23.52
C ASP A 17 6.35 -23.34 22.19
N ALA A 18 7.00 -22.17 22.24
CA ALA A 18 7.43 -21.46 21.05
C ALA A 18 8.48 -22.28 20.26
N PHE A 19 9.48 -22.86 20.94
CA PHE A 19 10.48 -23.73 20.32
C PHE A 19 9.85 -24.98 19.70
N ALA A 20 8.88 -25.60 20.39
CA ALA A 20 8.17 -26.75 19.85
C ALA A 20 7.34 -26.39 18.60
N GLN A 21 6.61 -25.26 18.62
CA GLN A 21 5.82 -24.81 17.47
C GLN A 21 6.68 -24.40 16.28
N LEU A 22 7.77 -23.68 16.52
CA LEU A 22 8.69 -23.22 15.49
C LEU A 22 9.71 -24.28 15.08
N GLN A 23 9.69 -25.47 15.70
CA GLN A 23 10.68 -26.53 15.52
C GLN A 23 12.12 -25.99 15.60
N SER A 24 12.36 -25.14 16.59
CA SER A 24 13.63 -24.46 16.81
C SER A 24 14.17 -24.77 18.20
N SER A 25 15.38 -24.28 18.50
CA SER A 25 16.04 -24.52 19.77
C SER A 25 16.64 -23.22 20.32
N PRO A 26 17.08 -23.21 21.60
CA PRO A 26 17.86 -22.10 22.14
C PRO A 26 19.15 -21.80 21.35
N GLN A 27 19.69 -22.78 20.63
CA GLN A 27 20.85 -22.63 19.75
C GLN A 27 20.49 -22.14 18.34
N GLY A 28 19.21 -21.93 18.05
CA GLY A 28 18.71 -21.48 16.76
C GLY A 28 18.19 -22.61 15.87
N LEU A 29 18.12 -22.32 14.57
CA LEU A 29 17.74 -23.26 13.52
C LEU A 29 19.00 -23.89 12.88
N PRO A 30 18.92 -25.17 12.46
CA PRO A 30 19.90 -25.77 11.56
C PRO A 30 20.00 -25.00 10.22
N ASP A 31 21.20 -24.95 9.64
CA ASP A 31 21.46 -24.20 8.39
C ASP A 31 20.63 -24.68 7.19
N ASP A 32 20.39 -25.98 7.11
CA ASP A 32 19.56 -26.62 6.10
C ASP A 32 18.08 -26.21 6.25
N GLU A 33 17.57 -26.23 7.48
CA GLU A 33 16.19 -25.81 7.77
C GLU A 33 15.99 -24.30 7.56
N ALA A 34 16.97 -23.48 7.94
CA ALA A 34 16.94 -22.04 7.68
C ALA A 34 16.89 -21.73 6.18
N LYS A 35 17.71 -22.42 5.37
CA LYS A 35 17.69 -22.28 3.90
C LYS A 35 16.37 -22.76 3.29
N ARG A 36 15.83 -23.88 3.79
CA ARG A 36 14.53 -24.41 3.36
C ARG A 36 13.43 -23.38 3.60
N ARG A 37 13.31 -22.85 4.83
CA ARG A 37 12.32 -21.82 5.18
C ARG A 37 12.48 -20.55 4.37
N LEU A 38 13.73 -20.11 4.14
CA LEU A 38 13.99 -18.94 3.31
C LEU A 38 13.53 -19.16 1.86
N SER A 39 13.68 -20.37 1.32
CA SER A 39 13.21 -20.68 -0.04
C SER A 39 11.68 -20.79 -0.14
N GLU A 40 11.00 -21.20 0.93
CA GLU A 40 9.55 -21.37 0.96
C GLU A 40 8.80 -20.06 1.25
N VAL A 41 9.31 -19.27 2.20
CA VAL A 41 8.64 -18.06 2.71
C VAL A 41 9.20 -16.78 2.07
N GLY A 42 10.44 -16.85 1.57
CA GLY A 42 11.16 -15.68 1.08
C GLY A 42 11.84 -14.89 2.20
N SER A 43 12.63 -13.90 1.80
CA SER A 43 13.29 -12.99 2.73
C SER A 43 12.25 -12.18 3.50
N ASN A 44 12.48 -11.99 4.81
CA ASN A 44 11.67 -11.11 5.64
C ASN A 44 11.98 -9.63 5.33
N THR A 45 11.67 -9.23 4.11
CA THR A 45 11.86 -7.89 3.56
C THR A 45 10.55 -7.45 2.96
N LEU A 46 10.12 -6.23 3.30
CA LEU A 46 8.91 -5.66 2.73
C LEU A 46 9.09 -5.50 1.21
N ALA A 47 8.15 -6.07 0.43
CA ALA A 47 8.12 -5.90 -1.00
C ALA A 47 7.91 -4.41 -1.32
N VAL A 48 8.88 -3.81 -1.98
CA VAL A 48 8.74 -2.45 -2.50
C VAL A 48 7.85 -2.59 -3.73
N GLU A 49 6.63 -2.07 -3.68
CA GLU A 49 5.93 -1.76 -4.92
C GLU A 49 6.85 -0.78 -5.68
N THR A 50 7.42 -1.27 -6.79
CA THR A 50 8.23 -0.47 -7.71
C THR A 50 7.61 0.90 -7.87
N GLU A 51 8.40 1.95 -7.59
CA GLU A 51 8.03 3.36 -7.65
C GLU A 51 6.91 3.54 -8.67
N THR A 52 5.68 3.73 -8.21
CA THR A 52 4.58 4.00 -9.13
C THR A 52 4.79 5.40 -9.64
N GLY A 53 5.66 5.53 -10.66
CA GLY A 53 6.12 6.81 -11.16
C GLY A 53 4.95 7.71 -11.50
N ALA A 54 5.18 9.03 -11.41
CA ALA A 54 4.17 10.10 -11.55
C ALA A 54 3.10 9.83 -12.62
N TRP A 55 3.48 9.24 -13.75
CA TRP A 55 2.60 8.85 -14.85
C TRP A 55 1.50 7.85 -14.48
N ARG A 56 1.78 6.87 -13.61
CA ARG A 56 0.79 5.88 -13.18
C ARG A 56 -0.21 6.48 -12.19
N LEU A 57 0.24 7.38 -11.32
CA LEU A 57 -0.64 8.12 -10.41
C LEU A 57 -1.61 9.02 -11.18
N ILE A 58 -1.08 9.76 -12.17
CA ILE A 58 -1.89 10.57 -13.09
C ILE A 58 -2.86 9.67 -13.88
N ALA A 59 -2.39 8.53 -14.40
CA ALA A 59 -3.24 7.60 -15.14
C ALA A 59 -4.35 7.00 -14.28
N HIS A 60 -4.09 6.72 -13.00
CA HIS A 60 -5.10 6.25 -12.06
C HIS A 60 -6.13 7.34 -11.76
N GLN A 61 -5.69 8.58 -11.58
CA GLN A 61 -6.57 9.73 -11.39
C GLN A 61 -7.48 9.96 -12.61
N LEU A 62 -6.96 9.75 -13.82
CA LEU A 62 -7.73 9.80 -15.07
C LEU A 62 -8.74 8.66 -15.22
N HIS A 63 -8.54 7.50 -14.58
CA HIS A 63 -9.49 6.38 -14.57
C HIS A 63 -10.60 6.52 -13.50
N ASN A 64 -10.68 7.66 -12.81
CA ASN A 64 -11.73 7.89 -11.84
C ASN A 64 -13.03 8.35 -12.54
N PRO A 65 -14.17 7.67 -12.34
CA PRO A 65 -15.46 8.08 -12.90
C PRO A 65 -15.83 9.53 -12.63
N LEU A 66 -15.44 10.07 -11.47
CA LEU A 66 -15.66 11.48 -11.12
C LEU A 66 -14.83 12.43 -11.98
N ILE A 67 -13.61 12.07 -12.38
CA ILE A 67 -12.80 12.88 -13.30
C ILE A 67 -13.46 12.95 -14.66
N TYR A 68 -14.01 11.84 -15.17
CA TYR A 68 -14.74 11.86 -16.44
C TYR A 68 -15.97 12.77 -16.37
N LEU A 69 -16.68 12.78 -15.24
CA LEU A 69 -17.80 13.70 -15.03
C LEU A 69 -17.35 15.16 -15.04
N LEU A 70 -16.27 15.49 -14.32
CA LEU A 70 -15.73 16.85 -14.26
C LEU A 70 -15.17 17.31 -15.61
N MET A 71 -14.48 16.44 -16.33
CA MET A 71 -14.03 16.69 -17.71
C MET A 71 -15.22 16.97 -18.63
N GLY A 72 -16.28 16.17 -18.54
CA GLY A 72 -17.53 16.41 -19.28
C GLY A 72 -18.15 17.75 -18.93
N ALA A 73 -18.22 18.11 -17.64
CA ALA A 73 -18.73 19.40 -17.19
C ALA A 73 -17.87 20.57 -17.69
N ALA A 74 -16.54 20.46 -17.68
CA ALA A 74 -15.64 21.47 -18.21
C ALA A 74 -15.85 21.70 -19.71
N VAL A 75 -15.99 20.61 -20.49
CA VAL A 75 -16.27 20.68 -21.94
C VAL A 75 -17.63 21.33 -22.20
N LEU A 76 -18.69 20.90 -21.49
CA LEU A 76 -20.02 21.47 -21.64
C LEU A 76 -20.04 22.96 -21.28
N SER A 77 -19.34 23.35 -20.22
CA SER A 77 -19.22 24.74 -19.80
C SER A 77 -18.48 25.60 -20.84
N PHE A 78 -17.42 25.06 -21.42
CA PHE A 78 -16.68 25.73 -22.49
C PHE A 78 -17.56 25.94 -23.74
N LEU A 79 -18.28 24.90 -24.16
CA LEU A 79 -19.23 24.96 -25.28
C LEU A 79 -20.40 25.93 -25.01
N ALA A 80 -20.79 26.09 -23.74
CA ALA A 80 -21.79 27.08 -23.32
C ALA A 80 -21.24 28.53 -23.29
N GLY A 81 -20.00 28.76 -23.71
CA GLY A 81 -19.35 30.08 -23.69
C GLY A 81 -18.89 30.53 -22.29
N LYS A 82 -19.02 29.65 -21.29
CA LYS A 82 -18.62 29.92 -19.90
C LYS A 82 -17.20 29.47 -19.65
N ALA A 83 -16.27 30.19 -20.28
CA ALA A 83 -14.83 29.89 -20.19
C ALA A 83 -14.28 30.00 -18.75
N LEU A 84 -14.86 30.88 -17.93
CA LEU A 84 -14.46 31.06 -16.53
C LEU A 84 -14.85 29.86 -15.66
N ASP A 85 -16.07 29.33 -15.82
CA ASP A 85 -16.51 28.14 -15.10
C ASP A 85 -15.69 26.91 -15.51
N ALA A 86 -15.39 26.77 -16.81
CA ALA A 86 -14.55 25.70 -17.33
C ALA A 86 -13.11 25.77 -16.77
N SER A 87 -12.54 26.97 -16.68
CA SER A 87 -11.17 27.15 -16.16
C SER A 87 -11.07 26.85 -14.65
N VAL A 88 -12.11 27.16 -13.88
CA VAL A 88 -12.20 26.78 -12.46
C VAL A 88 -12.21 25.26 -12.30
N ILE A 89 -13.01 24.54 -13.09
CA ILE A 89 -13.07 23.06 -13.03
C ILE A 89 -11.70 22.45 -13.37
N LEU A 90 -11.06 22.93 -14.44
CA LEU A 90 -9.71 22.53 -14.82
C LEU A 90 -8.68 22.81 -13.70
N GLY A 91 -8.78 23.98 -13.07
CA GLY A 91 -7.93 24.34 -11.92
C GLY A 91 -8.06 23.37 -10.75
N VAL A 92 -9.29 22.95 -10.41
CA VAL A 92 -9.55 21.98 -9.34
C VAL A 92 -8.95 20.60 -9.67
N ILE A 93 -9.12 20.13 -10.91
CA ILE A 93 -8.53 18.86 -11.36
C ILE A 93 -7.00 18.90 -11.23
N LEU A 94 -6.39 20.00 -11.68
CA LEU A 94 -4.94 20.17 -11.69
C LEU A 94 -4.39 20.27 -10.25
N LEU A 95 -5.08 21.02 -9.38
CA LEU A 95 -4.74 21.12 -7.96
C LEU A 95 -4.81 19.75 -7.26
N ASN A 96 -5.89 19.00 -7.45
CA ASN A 96 -6.03 17.67 -6.86
C ASN A 96 -4.95 16.70 -7.34
N THR A 97 -4.57 16.80 -8.62
CA THR A 97 -3.50 15.96 -9.20
C THR A 97 -2.15 16.27 -8.55
N VAL A 98 -1.81 17.56 -8.40
CA VAL A 98 -0.56 17.99 -7.76
C VAL A 98 -0.53 17.59 -6.28
N LEU A 99 -1.63 17.82 -5.55
CA LEU A 99 -1.73 17.44 -4.14
C LEU A 99 -1.60 15.93 -3.96
N GLY A 100 -2.27 15.12 -4.79
CA GLY A 100 -2.15 13.67 -4.75
C GLY A 100 -0.71 13.20 -5.03
N PHE A 101 -0.04 13.80 -6.01
CA PHE A 101 1.36 13.51 -6.30
C PHE A 101 2.30 13.83 -5.13
N VAL A 102 2.15 15.02 -4.52
CA VAL A 102 2.97 15.42 -3.36
C VAL A 102 2.69 14.53 -2.14
N GLN A 103 1.45 14.09 -1.95
CA GLN A 103 1.08 13.18 -0.86
C GLN A 103 1.75 11.82 -1.03
N GLU A 104 1.69 11.24 -2.23
CA GLU A 104 2.31 9.95 -2.52
C GLU A 104 3.83 9.99 -2.38
N TRP A 105 4.46 11.02 -2.97
CA TRP A 105 5.91 11.20 -2.89
C TRP A 105 6.40 11.30 -1.43
N ARG A 106 5.62 11.97 -0.56
CA ARG A 106 5.91 12.02 0.87
C ARG A 106 5.68 10.69 1.58
N ALA A 107 4.67 9.91 1.17
CA ALA A 107 4.37 8.61 1.75
C ALA A 107 5.49 7.59 1.43
N GLU A 108 5.95 7.54 0.18
CA GLU A 108 7.11 6.75 -0.23
C GLU A 108 8.37 7.14 0.58
N GLY A 109 8.59 8.44 0.77
CA GLY A 109 9.70 8.94 1.60
C GLY A 109 9.62 8.51 3.07
N ALA A 110 8.42 8.46 3.66
CA ALA A 110 8.22 8.00 5.03
C ALA A 110 8.46 6.48 5.18
N LEU A 111 8.04 5.69 4.19
CA LEU A 111 8.33 4.25 4.15
C LEU A 111 9.82 3.97 3.97
N ALA A 112 10.51 4.79 3.17
CA ALA A 112 11.97 4.68 3.03
C ALA A 112 12.72 4.95 4.34
N ALA A 113 12.15 5.75 5.25
CA ALA A 113 12.73 6.06 6.57
C ALA A 113 12.45 4.98 7.64
N LEU A 114 11.55 4.04 7.37
CA LEU A 114 11.26 2.87 8.23
C LEU A 114 12.04 1.61 7.82
N ARG A 115 12.90 1.72 6.80
CA ARG A 115 13.96 0.75 6.53
C ARG A 115 15.01 0.79 7.64
#